data_AF-A0A662BTZ7-F1
#
_entry.id   AF-A0A662BTZ7-F1
#
_cell.length_a   1.000
_cell.length_b   1.000
_cell.length_c   1.000
_cell.angle_alpha   90.00
_cell.angle_beta   90.00
_cell.angle_gamma   90.00
#
_symmetry.space_group_name_H-M   'P 1'
#
loop_
_entity.id
_entity.type
_entity.pdbx_description
1 polymer ?
#
loop_
_entity_poly.entity_id
_entity_poly.type
_entity_poly.pdbx_seq_one_letter_code
_entity_poly.pdbx_strand_id
1 'polypeptide(L)'
;MKLIIKSLIFLLFISSCSKDIQTNIHNLRCEYQVVPLGIDIKKPRFFWEIRDSIRGAKQTAYQLMVSSSIKKLNKNDADIWNSGKVESDQSAHVEYSGSELESYKTYYWKVKIWDKDGKELEFSKPNTWEMGILSEKEWKANWIGKEIKDSVKGEKEKKWQWKEWIWHPTETGSRVPVYFRETVILPKNKKVTSALMRLTADNKFTANFNGSKLGSGDSWQEIYDFDVTNKIKKENIIAIVAENTI
;
A
#
# COMPACT_ATOMS: atom_id res chain seq x y z
N MET A 1 -65.82 5.53 -57.07
CA MET A 1 -64.63 6.20 -56.53
C MET A 1 -64.74 6.20 -55.00
N LYS A 2 -64.11 5.22 -54.31
CA LYS A 2 -64.21 5.05 -52.84
C LYS A 2 -62.94 5.61 -52.20
N LEU A 3 -63.05 6.66 -51.37
CA LEU A 3 -61.97 7.14 -50.52
C LEU A 3 -61.95 6.35 -49.21
N ILE A 4 -60.83 5.68 -48.93
CA ILE A 4 -60.53 5.00 -47.66
C ILE A 4 -59.57 5.91 -46.88
N ILE A 5 -60.06 6.50 -45.80
CA ILE A 5 -59.24 7.25 -44.83
C ILE A 5 -58.58 6.23 -43.92
N LYS A 6 -57.27 5.99 -44.08
CA LYS A 6 -56.47 5.20 -43.13
C LYS A 6 -56.03 6.12 -41.99
N SER A 7 -56.66 5.93 -40.83
CA SER A 7 -56.27 6.59 -39.57
C SER A 7 -54.94 5.98 -39.08
N LEU A 8 -53.90 6.80 -39.02
CA LEU A 8 -52.56 6.44 -38.56
C LEU A 8 -52.47 6.74 -37.06
N ILE A 9 -52.59 5.73 -36.21
CA ILE A 9 -52.43 5.87 -34.75
C ILE A 9 -50.92 5.95 -34.47
N PHE A 10 -50.45 7.14 -34.11
CA PHE A 10 -49.08 7.40 -33.69
C PHE A 10 -48.94 7.07 -32.20
N LEU A 11 -48.38 5.89 -31.89
CA LEU A 11 -48.06 5.49 -30.52
C LEU A 11 -46.87 6.33 -30.01
N LEU A 12 -47.12 7.29 -29.12
CA LEU A 12 -46.09 7.98 -28.37
C LEU A 12 -45.43 7.00 -27.39
N PHE A 13 -44.29 6.43 -27.77
CA PHE A 13 -43.36 5.81 -26.82
C PHE A 13 -42.79 6.91 -25.92
N ILE A 14 -43.36 7.08 -24.74
CA ILE A 14 -42.76 7.84 -23.66
C ILE A 14 -41.53 7.05 -23.22
N SER A 15 -40.38 7.33 -23.83
CA SER A 15 -39.09 6.90 -23.33
C SER A 15 -38.88 7.63 -22.01
N SER A 16 -39.23 6.97 -20.91
CA SER A 16 -38.86 7.43 -19.58
C SER A 16 -37.34 7.46 -19.54
N CYS A 17 -36.78 8.67 -19.56
CA CYS A 17 -35.36 8.89 -19.35
C CYS A 17 -35.10 8.63 -17.86
N SER A 18 -34.96 7.37 -17.49
CA SER A 18 -34.41 6.99 -16.20
C SER A 18 -32.98 7.49 -16.18
N LYS A 19 -32.73 8.61 -15.50
CA LYS A 19 -31.38 9.01 -15.11
C LYS A 19 -30.76 7.80 -14.42
N ASP A 20 -29.66 7.30 -14.98
CA ASP A 20 -28.89 6.23 -14.37
C ASP A 20 -28.49 6.69 -12.96
N ILE A 21 -29.15 6.11 -11.96
CA ILE A 21 -28.81 6.34 -10.56
C ILE A 21 -27.53 5.55 -10.32
N GLN A 22 -26.40 6.25 -10.42
CA GLN A 22 -25.10 5.62 -10.30
C GLN A 22 -24.66 5.62 -8.84
N THR A 23 -25.08 4.62 -8.08
CA THR A 23 -24.44 4.29 -6.80
C THR A 23 -23.01 3.82 -7.07
N ASN A 24 -22.02 4.47 -6.48
CA ASN A 24 -20.61 4.20 -6.74
C ASN A 24 -19.82 3.98 -5.45
N ILE A 25 -19.13 2.84 -5.39
CA ILE A 25 -18.17 2.53 -4.35
C ILE A 25 -16.81 3.14 -4.74
N HIS A 26 -16.27 3.97 -3.88
CA HIS A 26 -15.03 4.71 -4.11
C HIS A 26 -14.24 4.91 -2.81
N ASN A 27 -13.09 5.58 -2.92
CA ASN A 27 -12.17 5.84 -1.81
C ASN A 27 -11.86 4.60 -0.96
N LEU A 28 -11.55 3.49 -1.62
CA LEU A 28 -11.15 2.26 -0.95
C LEU A 28 -9.84 2.51 -0.20
N ARG A 29 -9.80 2.10 1.07
CA ARG A 29 -8.59 2.19 1.90
C ARG A 29 -8.38 0.91 2.69
N CYS A 30 -7.12 0.61 2.92
CA CYS A 30 -6.62 -0.41 3.82
C CYS A 30 -5.79 0.30 4.89
N GLU A 31 -6.04 0.07 6.18
CA GLU A 31 -5.32 0.76 7.26
C GLU A 31 -5.27 2.29 7.06
N TYR A 32 -6.41 2.88 6.70
CA TYR A 32 -6.60 4.32 6.42
C TYR A 32 -5.82 4.89 5.22
N GLN A 33 -5.12 4.06 4.44
CA GLN A 33 -4.35 4.45 3.27
C GLN A 33 -4.94 3.86 1.98
N VAL A 34 -4.77 4.54 0.85
CA VAL A 34 -5.36 4.09 -0.43
C VAL A 34 -4.63 2.88 -1.00
N VAL A 35 -3.30 2.90 -1.04
CA VAL A 35 -2.46 1.79 -1.50
C VAL A 35 -1.28 1.66 -0.55
N PRO A 36 -1.49 1.18 0.69
CA PRO A 36 -0.40 1.12 1.66
C PRO A 36 0.65 0.10 1.23
N LEU A 37 1.91 0.48 1.40
CA LEU A 37 3.07 -0.37 1.18
C LEU A 37 3.66 -0.74 2.53
N GLY A 38 3.94 -2.03 2.71
CA GLY A 38 4.74 -2.50 3.82
C GLY A 38 4.05 -2.60 5.18
N ILE A 39 2.73 -2.72 5.23
CA ILE A 39 2.00 -2.85 6.52
C ILE A 39 2.30 -4.19 7.20
N ASP A 40 2.43 -4.18 8.51
CA ASP A 40 2.73 -5.37 9.34
C ASP A 40 1.54 -5.84 10.19
N ILE A 41 0.39 -5.16 10.06
CA ILE A 41 -0.87 -5.55 10.70
C ILE A 41 -1.39 -6.83 10.06
N LYS A 42 -1.34 -7.94 10.81
CA LYS A 42 -1.74 -9.29 10.35
C LYS A 42 -3.24 -9.40 9.99
N LYS A 43 -4.06 -8.51 10.53
CA LYS A 43 -5.49 -8.41 10.23
C LYS A 43 -5.84 -6.98 9.80
N PRO A 44 -5.48 -6.60 8.57
CA PRO A 44 -5.71 -5.24 8.11
C PRO A 44 -7.20 -4.93 8.04
N ARG A 45 -7.54 -3.64 8.18
CA ARG A 45 -8.89 -3.12 8.22
C ARG A 45 -9.22 -2.41 6.92
N PHE A 46 -10.37 -2.74 6.35
CA PHE A 46 -10.87 -2.18 5.10
C PHE A 46 -11.89 -1.08 5.32
N PHE A 47 -11.88 -0.13 4.39
CA PHE A 47 -12.75 1.03 4.35
C PHE A 47 -13.18 1.28 2.92
N TRP A 48 -14.44 1.66 2.73
CA TRP A 48 -14.96 2.14 1.45
C TRP A 48 -16.02 3.20 1.67
N GLU A 49 -16.15 4.08 0.69
CA GLU A 49 -17.17 5.12 0.67
C GLU A 49 -18.18 4.84 -0.42
N ILE A 50 -19.44 5.13 -0.13
CA ILE A 50 -20.56 4.92 -1.03
C ILE A 50 -21.08 6.30 -1.41
N ARG A 51 -21.09 6.58 -2.70
CA ARG A 51 -21.74 7.76 -3.26
C ARG A 51 -23.03 7.34 -3.92
N ASP A 52 -24.14 7.92 -3.47
CA ASP A 52 -25.45 7.67 -4.04
C ASP A 52 -26.21 9.00 -4.17
N SER A 53 -26.94 9.16 -5.26
CA SER A 53 -27.78 10.35 -5.50
C SER A 53 -29.16 10.27 -4.81
N ILE A 54 -29.57 9.09 -4.34
CA ILE A 54 -30.85 8.90 -3.64
C ILE A 54 -30.73 9.35 -2.18
N ARG A 55 -31.65 10.23 -1.76
CA ARG A 55 -31.80 10.58 -0.35
C ARG A 55 -32.22 9.34 0.47
N GLY A 56 -31.48 9.05 1.53
CA GLY A 56 -31.73 7.87 2.37
C GLY A 56 -31.20 6.56 1.77
N ALA A 57 -30.34 6.63 0.76
CA ALA A 57 -29.54 5.48 0.34
C ALA A 57 -28.74 4.94 1.52
N LYS A 58 -28.64 3.62 1.60
CA LYS A 58 -27.84 2.91 2.60
C LYS A 58 -27.35 1.59 2.05
N GLN A 59 -26.23 1.12 2.59
CA GLN A 59 -25.81 -0.27 2.47
C GLN A 59 -26.64 -1.12 3.44
N THR A 60 -27.03 -2.31 3.00
CA THR A 60 -27.65 -3.34 3.85
C THR A 60 -26.75 -4.56 4.04
N ALA A 61 -25.88 -4.83 3.08
CA ALA A 61 -24.89 -5.89 3.17
C ALA A 61 -23.65 -5.55 2.33
N TYR A 62 -22.54 -6.26 2.58
CA TYR A 62 -21.34 -6.19 1.75
C TYR A 62 -20.76 -7.58 1.45
N GLN A 63 -19.90 -7.65 0.45
CA GLN A 63 -19.03 -8.79 0.19
C GLN A 63 -17.64 -8.30 -0.20
N LEU A 64 -16.64 -8.70 0.59
CA LEU A 64 -15.22 -8.48 0.33
C LEU A 64 -14.62 -9.71 -0.34
N MET A 65 -13.82 -9.45 -1.36
CA MET A 65 -13.01 -10.46 -2.04
C MET A 65 -11.57 -10.03 -2.03
N VAL A 66 -10.68 -10.93 -1.61
CA VAL A 66 -9.23 -10.76 -1.59
C VAL A 66 -8.59 -11.91 -2.36
N SER A 67 -7.62 -11.56 -3.20
CA SER A 67 -6.85 -12.51 -3.98
C SER A 67 -5.35 -12.22 -3.92
N SER A 68 -4.55 -13.25 -4.15
CA SER A 68 -3.09 -13.18 -4.24
C SER A 68 -2.58 -12.54 -5.54
N SER A 69 -3.46 -12.33 -6.52
CA SER A 69 -3.12 -11.64 -7.77
C SER A 69 -4.33 -10.93 -8.36
N ILE A 70 -4.06 -9.83 -9.08
CA ILE A 70 -5.08 -9.09 -9.82
C ILE A 70 -5.79 -9.95 -10.88
N LYS A 71 -5.06 -10.89 -11.51
CA LYS A 71 -5.63 -11.80 -12.53
C LYS A 71 -6.70 -12.72 -11.93
N LYS A 72 -6.49 -13.22 -10.71
CA LYS A 72 -7.47 -14.03 -9.98
C LYS A 72 -8.67 -13.16 -9.56
N LEU A 73 -8.40 -12.00 -8.95
CA LEU A 73 -9.47 -11.10 -8.49
C LEU A 73 -10.38 -10.62 -9.64
N ASN A 74 -9.82 -10.34 -10.82
CA ASN A 74 -10.59 -9.97 -12.01
C ASN A 74 -11.50 -11.09 -12.52
N LYS A 75 -11.22 -12.34 -12.16
CA LYS A 75 -12.08 -13.51 -12.44
C LYS A 75 -13.00 -13.87 -11.28
N ASN A 76 -13.10 -13.02 -10.25
CA ASN A 76 -13.79 -13.32 -8.99
C ASN A 76 -13.24 -14.58 -8.29
N ASP A 77 -11.96 -14.90 -8.48
CA ASP A 77 -11.27 -15.96 -7.74
C ASP A 77 -10.59 -15.33 -6.51
N ALA A 78 -11.24 -15.44 -5.36
CA ALA A 78 -10.80 -14.89 -4.09
C ALA A 78 -10.06 -15.94 -3.25
N ASP A 79 -8.90 -16.35 -3.73
CA ASP A 79 -8.09 -17.43 -3.16
C ASP A 79 -7.51 -17.13 -1.76
N ILE A 80 -7.59 -15.87 -1.31
CA ILE A 80 -7.07 -15.44 -0.01
C ILE A 80 -8.19 -15.21 1.00
N TRP A 81 -9.28 -14.57 0.58
CA TRP A 81 -10.44 -14.37 1.44
C TRP A 81 -11.67 -14.00 0.64
N ASN A 82 -12.79 -14.65 0.94
CA ASN A 82 -14.11 -14.23 0.51
C ASN A 82 -15.01 -14.15 1.75
N SER A 83 -15.53 -12.97 2.08
CA SER A 83 -16.42 -12.82 3.24
C SER A 83 -17.79 -13.48 3.04
N GLY A 84 -18.15 -13.83 1.80
CA GLY A 84 -19.53 -14.04 1.42
C GLY A 84 -20.36 -12.75 1.59
N LYS A 85 -21.68 -12.88 1.52
CA LYS A 85 -22.58 -11.77 1.85
C LYS A 85 -22.66 -11.62 3.38
N VAL A 86 -22.29 -10.46 3.89
CA VAL A 86 -22.39 -10.10 5.30
C VAL A 86 -23.49 -9.06 5.45
N GLU A 87 -24.55 -9.39 6.19
CA GLU A 87 -25.66 -8.47 6.50
C GLU A 87 -25.19 -7.43 7.52
N SER A 88 -24.74 -6.28 7.02
CA SER A 88 -24.20 -5.17 7.81
C SER A 88 -24.12 -3.89 6.97
N ASP A 89 -24.40 -2.75 7.60
CA ASP A 89 -24.20 -1.41 7.04
C ASP A 89 -22.78 -0.88 7.27
N GLN A 90 -21.91 -1.66 7.93
CA GLN A 90 -20.53 -1.27 8.19
C GLN A 90 -19.74 -1.14 6.88
N SER A 91 -19.10 0.01 6.70
CA SER A 91 -18.24 0.31 5.54
C SER A 91 -16.83 0.82 5.92
N ALA A 92 -16.53 0.82 7.22
CA ALA A 92 -15.26 1.25 7.78
C ALA A 92 -14.82 0.24 8.84
N HIS A 93 -13.51 0.08 9.03
CA HIS A 93 -12.91 -0.82 10.03
C HIS A 93 -13.34 -2.29 9.87
N VAL A 94 -13.62 -2.74 8.65
CA VAL A 94 -13.95 -4.15 8.43
C VAL A 94 -12.67 -4.96 8.48
N GLU A 95 -12.49 -5.75 9.53
CA GLU A 95 -11.26 -6.51 9.80
C GLU A 95 -11.14 -7.71 8.86
N TYR A 96 -9.95 -7.89 8.30
CA TYR A 96 -9.57 -9.05 7.52
C TYR A 96 -9.75 -10.35 8.32
N SER A 97 -10.48 -11.30 7.74
CA SER A 97 -10.78 -12.60 8.36
C SER A 97 -10.45 -13.78 7.43
N GLY A 98 -9.47 -13.62 6.55
CA GLY A 98 -9.03 -14.65 5.62
C GLY A 98 -7.87 -15.50 6.12
N SER A 99 -7.19 -16.16 5.17
CA SER A 99 -5.99 -16.95 5.41
C SER A 99 -4.81 -16.11 5.94
N GLU A 100 -3.80 -16.76 6.52
CA GLU A 100 -2.62 -16.05 7.02
C GLU A 100 -1.92 -15.24 5.91
N LEU A 101 -1.56 -14.00 6.24
CA LEU A 101 -0.85 -13.10 5.34
C LEU A 101 0.66 -13.36 5.42
N GLU A 102 1.33 -13.26 4.28
CA GLU A 102 2.77 -13.50 4.15
C GLU A 102 3.52 -12.18 4.03
N SER A 103 4.72 -12.10 4.63
CA SER A 103 5.63 -10.96 4.48
C SER A 103 5.95 -10.68 3.01
N TYR A 104 6.13 -9.41 2.65
CA TYR A 104 6.48 -8.94 1.29
C TYR A 104 5.48 -9.28 0.18
N LYS A 105 4.29 -9.76 0.52
CA LYS A 105 3.29 -10.17 -0.46
C LYS A 105 2.30 -9.05 -0.72
N THR A 106 2.06 -8.79 -2.00
CA THR A 106 0.99 -7.90 -2.47
C THR A 106 -0.33 -8.66 -2.54
N TYR A 107 -1.38 -8.07 -1.97
CA TYR A 107 -2.74 -8.59 -2.02
C TYR A 107 -3.67 -7.62 -2.72
N TYR A 108 -4.68 -8.14 -3.39
CA TYR A 108 -5.63 -7.38 -4.18
C TYR A 108 -7.02 -7.61 -3.62
N TRP A 109 -7.82 -6.57 -3.50
CA TRP A 109 -9.17 -6.69 -2.99
C TRP A 109 -10.15 -5.79 -3.70
N LYS A 110 -11.42 -6.15 -3.60
CA LYS A 110 -12.55 -5.35 -4.03
C LYS A 110 -13.75 -5.66 -3.17
N VAL A 111 -14.72 -4.75 -3.18
CA VAL A 111 -15.95 -4.89 -2.40
C VAL A 111 -17.15 -4.61 -3.29
N LYS A 112 -18.24 -5.33 -3.05
CA LYS A 112 -19.57 -4.96 -3.54
C LYS A 112 -20.52 -4.83 -2.37
N ILE A 113 -21.65 -4.18 -2.61
CA ILE A 113 -22.66 -3.91 -1.58
C ILE A 113 -24.05 -4.28 -2.08
N TRP A 114 -24.97 -4.42 -1.14
CA TRP A 114 -26.40 -4.41 -1.39
C TRP A 114 -26.98 -3.10 -0.89
N ASP A 115 -27.83 -2.47 -1.69
CA ASP A 115 -28.45 -1.19 -1.36
C ASP A 115 -29.65 -1.34 -0.41
N LYS A 116 -30.36 -0.22 -0.18
CA LYS A 116 -31.52 -0.17 0.72
C LYS A 116 -32.68 -1.06 0.29
N ASP A 117 -32.77 -1.39 -1.00
CA ASP A 117 -33.84 -2.21 -1.60
C ASP A 117 -33.39 -3.67 -1.74
N GLY A 118 -32.20 -4.01 -1.24
CA GLY A 118 -31.61 -5.34 -1.34
C GLY A 118 -31.08 -5.65 -2.74
N LYS A 119 -30.90 -4.64 -3.60
CA LYS A 119 -30.31 -4.82 -4.93
C LYS A 119 -28.80 -4.97 -4.79
N GLU A 120 -28.26 -6.02 -5.40
CA GLU A 120 -26.83 -6.23 -5.53
C GLU A 120 -26.22 -5.22 -6.52
N LEU A 121 -25.14 -4.55 -6.11
CA LEU A 121 -24.39 -3.65 -6.99
C LEU A 121 -23.12 -4.32 -7.52
N GLU A 122 -22.60 -3.75 -8.61
CA GLU A 122 -21.32 -4.15 -9.18
C GLU A 122 -20.17 -3.97 -8.18
N PHE A 123 -19.15 -4.81 -8.30
CA PHE A 123 -17.93 -4.65 -7.54
C PHE A 123 -17.25 -3.31 -7.81
N SER A 124 -16.61 -2.77 -6.78
CA SER A 124 -15.67 -1.67 -6.91
C SER A 124 -14.54 -2.02 -7.89
N LYS A 125 -13.84 -0.97 -8.35
CA LYS A 125 -12.50 -1.17 -8.92
C LYS A 125 -11.62 -1.88 -7.88
N PRO A 126 -10.75 -2.82 -8.29
CA PRO A 126 -9.76 -3.40 -7.41
C PRO A 126 -8.86 -2.34 -6.77
N ASN A 127 -8.52 -2.59 -5.51
CA ASN A 127 -7.47 -1.90 -4.79
C ASN A 127 -6.47 -2.92 -4.21
N THR A 128 -5.35 -2.47 -3.66
CA THR A 128 -4.25 -3.34 -3.24
C THR A 128 -3.55 -2.82 -1.99
N TRP A 129 -2.89 -3.72 -1.28
CA TRP A 129 -1.89 -3.40 -0.27
C TRP A 129 -0.71 -4.37 -0.38
N GLU A 130 0.41 -3.98 0.19
CA GLU A 130 1.59 -4.84 0.33
C GLU A 130 1.92 -5.05 1.80
N MET A 131 2.16 -6.31 2.18
CA MET A 131 2.63 -6.65 3.52
C MET A 131 4.10 -6.30 3.66
N GLY A 132 4.47 -5.81 4.84
CA GLY A 132 5.83 -5.58 5.26
C GLY A 132 6.50 -6.84 5.79
N ILE A 133 7.24 -6.67 6.88
CA ILE A 133 7.94 -7.76 7.56
C ILE A 133 7.12 -8.13 8.78
N LEU A 134 6.70 -9.39 8.85
CA LEU A 134 5.85 -9.88 9.95
C LEU A 134 6.65 -10.52 11.09
N SER A 135 7.95 -10.69 10.90
CA SER A 135 8.85 -11.27 11.89
C SER A 135 10.24 -10.66 11.80
N GLU A 136 10.80 -10.26 12.94
CA GLU A 136 12.17 -9.73 13.04
C GLU A 136 13.23 -10.65 12.41
N LYS A 137 12.99 -11.97 12.43
CA LYS A 137 13.89 -12.98 11.85
C LYS A 137 14.05 -12.85 10.33
N GLU A 138 13.13 -12.16 9.66
CA GLU A 138 13.17 -11.93 8.22
C GLU A 138 14.00 -10.69 7.84
N TRP A 139 14.38 -9.87 8.83
CA TRP A 139 15.26 -8.73 8.62
C TRP A 139 16.68 -9.21 8.32
N LYS A 140 17.24 -8.76 7.20
CA LYS A 140 18.57 -9.17 6.72
C LYS A 140 19.61 -8.05 6.73
N ALA A 141 19.19 -6.81 6.94
CA ALA A 141 20.11 -5.67 6.95
C ALA A 141 20.70 -5.47 8.36
N ASN A 142 21.80 -4.72 8.41
CA ASN A 142 22.40 -4.28 9.67
C ASN A 142 22.37 -2.75 9.71
N TRP A 143 22.32 -2.18 10.91
CA TRP A 143 22.66 -0.77 11.10
C TRP A 143 24.10 -0.55 10.62
N ILE A 144 24.29 0.48 9.79
CA ILE A 144 25.59 0.90 9.26
C ILE A 144 25.86 2.34 9.71
N GLY A 145 27.13 2.65 9.97
CA GLY A 145 27.58 3.96 10.40
C GLY A 145 28.85 4.37 9.67
N LYS A 146 29.19 5.66 9.72
CA LYS A 146 30.50 6.14 9.27
C LYS A 146 31.57 5.61 10.23
N GLU A 147 32.61 4.98 9.70
CA GLU A 147 33.76 4.57 10.52
C GLU A 147 34.38 5.79 11.21
N ILE A 148 34.51 5.70 12.54
CA ILE A 148 35.25 6.68 13.35
C ILE A 148 36.72 6.28 13.29
N LYS A 149 37.57 7.11 12.66
CA LYS A 149 38.99 6.78 12.44
C LYS A 149 39.88 6.97 13.67
N ASP A 150 39.34 7.46 14.78
CA ASP A 150 40.10 7.70 16.01
C ASP A 150 39.37 7.07 17.22
N SER A 151 39.41 5.75 17.36
CA SER A 151 39.26 5.17 18.69
C SER A 151 40.54 5.49 19.46
N VAL A 152 40.37 6.26 20.54
CA VAL A 152 41.43 6.69 21.44
C VAL A 152 42.39 5.53 21.72
N LYS A 153 43.65 5.66 21.30
CA LYS A 153 44.74 4.75 21.69
C LYS A 153 44.94 4.88 23.19
N GLY A 154 44.22 4.07 23.97
CA GLY A 154 44.59 3.81 25.35
C GLY A 154 43.46 3.70 26.35
N GLU A 155 42.48 2.81 26.14
CA GLU A 155 41.77 2.23 27.29
C GLU A 155 41.68 0.71 27.14
N LYS A 156 42.40 0.03 28.02
CA LYS A 156 42.37 -1.42 28.17
C LYS A 156 41.13 -1.81 28.97
N GLU A 157 39.98 -1.92 28.33
CA GLU A 157 38.89 -2.71 28.89
C GLU A 157 38.31 -3.69 27.88
N LYS A 158 38.77 -4.94 28.01
CA LYS A 158 38.12 -6.13 27.45
C LYS A 158 36.81 -6.36 28.21
N LYS A 159 35.69 -5.84 27.73
CA LYS A 159 34.37 -6.47 27.89
C LYS A 159 33.32 -5.75 27.05
N TRP A 160 32.79 -6.47 26.06
CA TRP A 160 31.65 -6.15 25.18
C TRP A 160 31.93 -5.09 24.09
N GLN A 161 31.89 -5.49 22.81
CA GLN A 161 31.80 -4.53 21.71
C GLN A 161 30.70 -4.93 20.72
N TRP A 162 29.51 -4.37 20.97
CA TRP A 162 28.55 -4.05 19.94
C TRP A 162 29.22 -3.04 18.99
N LYS A 163 29.07 -3.18 17.67
CA LYS A 163 29.60 -2.18 16.73
C LYS A 163 28.96 -0.83 17.05
N GLU A 164 29.80 0.12 17.44
CA GLU A 164 29.38 1.30 18.17
C GLU A 164 28.42 2.18 17.36
N TRP A 165 27.32 2.48 18.05
CA TRP A 165 26.32 3.47 17.73
C TRP A 165 26.94 4.85 17.51
N ILE A 166 26.22 5.66 16.73
CA ILE A 166 26.45 7.10 16.65
C ILE A 166 26.01 7.65 18.03
N TRP A 167 26.90 7.73 19.03
CA TRP A 167 26.96 8.71 20.15
C TRP A 167 27.67 8.21 21.42
N HIS A 168 28.52 9.07 21.97
CA HIS A 168 29.04 9.06 23.34
C HIS A 168 28.46 10.29 24.08
N PRO A 169 27.97 10.18 25.33
CA PRO A 169 27.17 11.23 26.00
C PRO A 169 27.93 12.53 26.34
N THR A 170 29.22 12.64 26.01
CA THR A 170 30.07 13.81 26.30
C THR A 170 30.63 14.50 25.05
N GLU A 171 30.42 13.95 23.86
CA GLU A 171 30.93 14.52 22.62
C GLU A 171 29.79 15.19 21.88
N THR A 172 29.72 16.53 21.78
CA THR A 172 28.83 17.19 20.82
C THR A 172 29.27 16.82 19.41
N GLY A 173 28.76 15.70 18.89
CA GLY A 173 29.06 15.20 17.57
C GLY A 173 28.81 16.29 16.53
N SER A 174 29.74 16.45 15.60
CA SER A 174 29.58 17.39 14.49
C SER A 174 28.31 17.01 13.72
N ARG A 175 27.34 17.94 13.60
CA ARG A 175 26.06 17.79 12.86
C ARG A 175 26.25 17.73 11.34
N VAL A 176 27.28 17.04 10.88
CA VAL A 176 27.67 16.96 9.48
C VAL A 176 26.92 15.80 8.83
N PRO A 177 26.25 16.02 7.69
CA PRO A 177 25.63 14.94 6.94
C PRO A 177 26.62 13.83 6.60
N VAL A 178 26.21 12.59 6.80
CA VAL A 178 26.93 11.38 6.38
C VAL A 178 26.30 10.86 5.09
N TYR A 179 27.13 10.51 4.13
CA TYR A 179 26.70 10.03 2.82
C TYR A 179 27.00 8.54 2.70
N PHE A 180 25.97 7.75 2.41
CA PHE A 180 26.09 6.33 2.08
C PHE A 180 25.75 6.13 0.61
N ARG A 181 26.51 5.29 -0.08
CA ARG A 181 26.24 4.93 -1.48
C ARG A 181 26.56 3.46 -1.70
N GLU A 182 25.65 2.77 -2.36
CA GLU A 182 25.83 1.37 -2.74
C GLU A 182 25.37 1.16 -4.18
N THR A 183 26.01 0.22 -4.89
CA THR A 183 25.65 -0.14 -6.26
C THR A 183 25.13 -1.57 -6.32
N VAL A 184 23.89 -1.73 -6.73
CA VAL A 184 23.22 -3.03 -6.88
C VAL A 184 23.12 -3.40 -8.35
N ILE A 185 23.81 -4.45 -8.75
CA ILE A 185 23.77 -5.01 -10.10
C ILE A 185 22.76 -6.15 -10.14
N LEU A 186 21.78 -6.07 -11.04
CA LEU A 186 20.77 -7.10 -11.17
C LEU A 186 21.27 -8.30 -11.99
N PRO A 187 20.83 -9.53 -11.65
CA PRO A 187 21.14 -10.71 -12.44
C PRO A 187 20.56 -10.60 -13.86
N LYS A 188 21.39 -10.86 -14.88
CA LYS A 188 21.09 -10.61 -16.30
C LYS A 188 19.85 -11.32 -16.85
N ASN A 189 19.41 -12.41 -16.21
CA ASN A 189 18.36 -13.29 -16.74
C ASN A 189 17.07 -13.29 -15.90
N LYS A 190 16.88 -12.28 -15.03
CA LYS A 190 15.64 -12.15 -14.26
C LYS A 190 14.93 -10.85 -14.62
N LYS A 191 13.65 -10.95 -14.92
CA LYS A 191 12.77 -9.80 -15.04
C LYS A 191 12.32 -9.40 -13.63
N VAL A 192 12.57 -8.15 -13.26
CA VAL A 192 12.03 -7.58 -12.03
C VAL A 192 10.54 -7.33 -12.22
N THR A 193 9.73 -7.88 -11.33
CA THR A 193 8.27 -7.68 -11.30
C THR A 193 7.86 -6.62 -10.29
N SER A 194 8.62 -6.47 -9.21
CA SER A 194 8.47 -5.45 -8.18
C SER A 194 9.82 -5.17 -7.53
N ALA A 195 10.02 -3.97 -7.01
CA ALA A 195 11.17 -3.60 -6.19
C ALA A 195 10.79 -2.53 -5.17
N LEU A 196 11.01 -2.84 -3.90
CA LEU A 196 10.77 -1.93 -2.78
C LEU A 196 12.11 -1.57 -2.13
N MET A 197 12.29 -0.28 -1.85
CA MET A 197 13.39 0.21 -1.03
C MET A 197 12.85 0.58 0.35
N ARG A 198 13.26 -0.21 1.35
CA ARG A 198 12.90 -0.05 2.75
C ARG A 198 14.06 0.50 3.53
N LEU A 199 13.86 1.58 4.30
CA LEU A 199 14.96 2.22 5.01
C LEU A 199 14.49 3.03 6.22
N THR A 200 15.41 3.23 7.17
CA THR A 200 15.30 4.17 8.28
C THR A 200 16.69 4.69 8.64
N ALA A 201 16.77 5.79 9.39
CA ALA A 201 18.04 6.37 9.85
C ALA A 201 17.85 7.14 11.17
N ASP A 202 18.93 7.24 11.95
CA ASP A 202 19.00 8.10 13.13
C ASP A 202 19.77 9.40 12.78
N ASN A 203 19.16 10.60 12.75
CA ASN A 203 17.74 10.91 12.99
C ASN A 203 16.96 11.16 11.70
N LYS A 204 17.58 11.81 10.72
CA LYS A 204 16.96 12.13 9.44
C LYS A 204 17.69 11.48 8.30
N PHE A 205 16.97 11.20 7.21
CA PHE A 205 17.59 10.86 5.95
C PHE A 205 16.92 11.55 4.77
N THR A 206 17.68 11.69 3.69
CA THR A 206 17.17 11.86 2.33
C THR A 206 17.65 10.70 1.48
N ALA A 207 16.71 9.99 0.85
CA ALA A 207 16.99 8.86 -0.01
C ALA A 207 16.93 9.24 -1.48
N ASN A 208 17.93 8.79 -2.24
CA ASN A 208 18.00 8.91 -3.68
C ASN A 208 18.22 7.53 -4.30
N PHE A 209 17.61 7.30 -5.46
CA PHE A 209 17.75 6.09 -6.23
C PHE A 209 17.97 6.45 -7.70
N ASN A 210 19.05 5.92 -8.28
CA ASN A 210 19.46 6.20 -9.66
C ASN A 210 19.56 7.71 -9.97
N GLY A 211 20.02 8.49 -9.00
CA GLY A 211 20.19 9.95 -9.10
C GLY A 211 18.92 10.78 -8.89
N SER A 212 17.77 10.15 -8.63
CA SER A 212 16.51 10.85 -8.33
C SER A 212 16.17 10.76 -6.85
N LYS A 213 15.73 11.86 -6.23
CA LYS A 213 15.19 11.85 -4.87
C LYS A 213 13.95 10.96 -4.79
N LEU A 214 13.92 10.05 -3.83
CA LEU A 214 12.75 9.22 -3.50
C LEU A 214 11.89 9.89 -2.42
N GLY A 215 12.55 10.36 -1.36
CA GLY A 215 11.88 10.92 -0.20
C GLY A 215 12.84 11.15 0.95
N SER A 216 12.29 11.42 2.12
CA SER A 216 13.02 11.72 3.35
C SER A 216 12.21 11.27 4.55
N GLY A 217 12.88 10.94 5.64
CA GLY A 217 12.28 10.61 6.92
C GLY A 217 13.07 11.26 8.05
N ASP A 218 12.45 11.38 9.22
CA ASP A 218 12.99 12.11 10.36
C ASP A 218 12.82 11.41 11.71
N SER A 219 12.47 10.12 11.67
CA SER A 219 12.36 9.26 12.84
C SER A 219 13.02 7.92 12.59
N TRP A 220 13.91 7.50 13.51
CA TRP A 220 14.48 6.15 13.52
C TRP A 220 13.48 5.09 13.98
N GLN A 221 12.37 5.51 14.59
CA GLN A 221 11.30 4.63 15.07
C GLN A 221 10.30 4.26 13.96
N GLU A 222 10.41 4.91 12.80
CA GLU A 222 9.60 4.64 11.62
C GLU A 222 10.44 3.97 10.54
N ILE A 223 9.82 3.05 9.81
CA ILE A 223 10.38 2.45 8.60
C ILE A 223 9.65 3.07 7.41
N TYR A 224 10.42 3.52 6.42
CA TYR A 224 9.90 4.14 5.22
C TYR A 224 10.08 3.21 4.02
N ASP A 225 9.01 3.06 3.25
CA ASP A 225 8.95 2.20 2.08
C ASP A 225 8.75 3.02 0.81
N PHE A 226 9.61 2.78 -0.19
CA PHE A 226 9.57 3.45 -1.48
C PHE A 226 9.45 2.43 -2.60
N ASP A 227 8.37 2.49 -3.38
CA ASP A 227 8.26 1.71 -4.62
C ASP A 227 9.24 2.27 -5.66
N VAL A 228 10.26 1.47 -5.98
CA VAL A 228 11.28 1.79 -6.97
C VAL A 228 11.16 0.92 -8.22
N THR A 229 10.09 0.13 -8.36
CA THR A 229 9.87 -0.83 -9.46
C THR A 229 10.10 -0.20 -10.83
N ASN A 230 9.49 0.97 -11.07
CA ASN A 230 9.57 1.67 -12.35
C ASN A 230 10.89 2.45 -12.56
N LYS A 231 11.77 2.46 -11.56
CA LYS A 231 13.08 3.14 -11.62
C LYS A 231 14.24 2.15 -11.80
N ILE A 232 13.96 0.85 -11.79
CA ILE A 232 14.96 -0.21 -11.88
C ILE A 232 15.69 -0.21 -13.23
N LYS A 233 17.01 -0.33 -13.16
CA LYS A 233 17.95 -0.48 -14.28
C LYS A 233 18.80 -1.74 -14.07
N LYS A 234 19.65 -2.08 -15.04
CA LYS A 234 20.62 -3.19 -14.92
C LYS A 234 21.61 -2.96 -13.76
N GLU A 235 22.04 -1.72 -13.59
CA GLU A 235 22.87 -1.25 -12.49
C GLU A 235 22.10 -0.14 -11.78
N ASN A 236 21.96 -0.26 -10.46
CA ASN A 236 21.20 0.68 -9.64
C ASN A 236 22.08 1.28 -8.57
N ILE A 237 21.99 2.59 -8.40
CA ILE A 237 22.71 3.33 -7.36
C ILE A 237 21.71 3.72 -6.29
N ILE A 238 21.99 3.29 -5.06
CA ILE A 238 21.31 3.74 -3.86
C ILE A 238 22.21 4.80 -3.22
N ALA A 239 21.67 5.97 -2.89
CA ALA A 239 22.41 7.01 -2.20
C ALA A 239 21.56 7.61 -1.08
N ILE A 240 22.08 7.59 0.15
CA ILE A 240 21.43 8.10 1.35
C ILE A 240 22.29 9.22 1.92
N VAL A 241 21.65 10.34 2.24
CA VAL A 241 22.22 11.36 3.12
C VAL A 241 21.56 11.17 4.47
N ALA A 242 22.33 10.90 5.52
CA ALA A 242 21.85 10.76 6.89
C ALA A 242 22.36 11.92 7.73
N GLU A 243 21.48 12.49 8.55
CA GLU A 243 21.75 13.69 9.35
C GLU A 243 21.27 13.47 10.78
N ASN A 244 22.12 13.82 11.74
CA ASN A 244 21.69 13.94 13.13
C ASN A 244 21.17 15.36 13.37
N THR A 245 19.96 15.47 13.92
CA THR A 245 19.33 16.76 14.21
C THR A 245 19.17 17.08 15.68
N ILE A 246 19.56 16.19 16.61
CA ILE A 246 19.54 16.44 18.05
C ILE A 246 20.86 17.08 18.47
#